data_AF-A0A553HPJ9-F1
#
_entry.id   AF-A0A553HPJ9-F1
#
_cell.length_a   1.000
_cell.length_b   1.000
_cell.length_c   1.000
_cell.angle_alpha   90.00
_cell.angle_beta   90.00
_cell.angle_gamma   90.00
#
_symmetry.space_group_name_H-M   'P 1'
#
loop_
_entity.id
_entity.type
_entity.pdbx_description
1 polymer ?
#
loop_
_entity_poly.entity_id
_entity_poly.type
_entity_poly.pdbx_seq_one_letter_code
_entity_poly.pdbx_strand_id
1 'polypeptide(L)'
;MAPPSPPTAKCSPSTCPNVQPPLLLPQEYVVLNGEQPLQPSQKSVFSDDNLPPLPPQVVTAPFEYVSSLPGKGRRILFTTALNRWLNVSEADVHDTNHIIDILHNVSLMIDDIQDNASQRRGHPSTHMVFGTAQTINSAMFYINEATSLVQRLCGPEGVQVLLEQMKLLYMGQGYDVNSSQTMRCPTTEEYIRIIDGKTGGLLELNARLLVLKAKSEVNYKVIRRLVVLFGRFYQIRDDYTSVQSPTKGRSEWHKPAAPWCEDLDEGKYTLPVIHLLQSKQDEHLVQNILSTRHMTGKMDELTKRLFLDCLQRAGSMEYTYEILQMVHKDFLLELDRVNTAFGSENQAMRSLIDALQKDEANDGLLPDSHYLKVNINSAWSRLDEYYTKLDETPIYYAVIALHPAFRWEYLEMRWHEHREWISYARVIVRTAWEDSGAKQTVPRSEDDTRHSGKRDQKEANEYELWLSDICPGDENVYDPVTYRYGQRIRYPRLSRMTLDFLTIQAMPAECERLFSAVGQMGTATHTRVDANTIELCQVTKSSGYRRQGSYSNSNSRGNRPGMTRSRMGNSNLED
;
A
#
# COMPACT_ATOMS: atom_id res chain seq x y z
N MET A 1 48.41 17.83 45.59
CA MET A 1 47.56 18.72 46.40
C MET A 1 46.15 18.61 45.89
N ALA A 2 45.26 17.96 46.63
CA ALA A 2 43.85 17.79 46.27
C ALA A 2 43.05 19.05 46.69
N PRO A 3 42.07 19.53 45.88
CA PRO A 3 41.11 20.53 46.33
C PRO A 3 39.80 19.90 46.84
N PRO A 4 38.99 20.65 47.61
CA PRO A 4 38.16 20.11 48.68
C PRO A 4 36.71 19.78 48.27
N SER A 5 36.08 18.92 49.08
CA SER A 5 34.66 18.57 49.06
C SER A 5 33.75 19.71 49.56
N PRO A 6 32.56 19.94 48.94
CA PRO A 6 31.58 20.93 49.40
C PRO A 6 30.53 20.34 50.38
N PRO A 7 29.76 21.20 51.08
CA PRO A 7 29.23 20.94 52.42
C PRO A 7 27.81 20.36 52.46
N THR A 8 27.50 19.74 53.60
CA THR A 8 26.16 19.29 54.01
C THR A 8 25.30 20.47 54.46
N ALA A 9 24.11 20.61 53.87
CA ALA A 9 23.05 21.51 54.34
C ALA A 9 21.80 20.70 54.70
N LYS A 10 21.34 20.88 55.95
CA LYS A 10 20.10 20.36 56.51
C LYS A 10 18.90 21.11 55.92
N CYS A 11 17.79 20.42 55.66
CA CYS A 11 16.46 21.03 55.58
C CYS A 11 15.40 20.14 56.26
N SER A 12 14.56 20.83 57.03
CA SER A 12 13.47 20.38 57.89
C SER A 12 12.19 20.05 57.11
N PRO A 13 11.18 19.40 57.75
CA PRO A 13 10.06 18.77 57.06
C PRO A 13 8.85 19.70 56.96
N SER A 14 8.14 19.71 55.82
CA SER A 14 6.68 19.84 55.75
C SER A 14 6.18 19.92 54.29
N THR A 15 4.95 19.43 54.11
CA THR A 15 4.05 19.50 52.95
C THR A 15 4.24 18.50 51.80
N CYS A 16 3.65 17.30 51.97
CA CYS A 16 3.14 16.48 50.86
C CYS A 16 1.61 16.66 50.75
N PRO A 17 1.03 16.79 49.54
CA PRO A 17 -0.40 16.66 49.34
C PRO A 17 -0.81 15.19 49.09
N ASN A 18 -1.98 14.86 49.62
CA ASN A 18 -2.71 13.59 49.55
C ASN A 18 -2.76 12.96 48.15
N VAL A 19 -2.40 11.68 48.04
CA VAL A 19 -2.88 10.77 46.98
C VAL A 19 -3.35 9.48 47.66
N GLN A 20 -4.62 9.14 47.42
CA GLN A 20 -5.28 7.93 47.94
C GLN A 20 -4.63 6.65 47.37
N PRO A 21 -4.57 5.55 48.15
CA PRO A 21 -4.15 4.25 47.62
C PRO A 21 -5.28 3.61 46.79
N PRO A 22 -4.95 2.87 45.70
CA PRO A 22 -5.95 2.15 44.92
C PRO A 22 -6.51 0.93 45.67
N LEU A 23 -7.79 0.68 45.40
CA LEU A 23 -8.65 -0.37 45.95
C LEU A 23 -8.06 -1.79 45.80
N LEU A 24 -7.98 -2.51 46.92
CA LEU A 24 -7.79 -3.96 46.99
C LEU A 24 -9.03 -4.69 46.45
N LEU A 25 -8.87 -5.59 45.48
CA LEU A 25 -9.86 -6.60 45.14
C LEU A 25 -9.80 -7.76 46.15
N PRO A 26 -10.94 -8.42 46.46
CA PRO A 26 -11.06 -9.29 47.63
C PRO A 26 -10.40 -10.66 47.41
N GLN A 27 -9.59 -11.09 48.39
CA GLN A 27 -9.14 -12.47 48.51
C GLN A 27 -10.29 -13.33 49.05
N GLU A 28 -10.84 -14.21 48.21
CA GLU A 28 -11.69 -15.29 48.68
C GLU A 28 -10.85 -16.35 49.41
N TYR A 29 -11.12 -16.49 50.71
CA TYR A 29 -10.62 -17.62 51.50
C TYR A 29 -11.49 -18.85 51.24
N VAL A 30 -10.90 -19.88 50.62
CA VAL A 30 -11.44 -21.24 50.63
C VAL A 30 -10.58 -22.07 51.58
N VAL A 31 -11.16 -22.44 52.71
CA VAL A 31 -10.61 -23.45 53.62
C VAL A 31 -11.03 -24.83 53.10
N LEU A 32 -10.07 -25.69 52.77
CA LEU A 32 -10.31 -27.11 52.57
C LEU A 32 -9.25 -27.93 53.33
N ASN A 33 -9.64 -28.41 54.52
CA ASN A 33 -9.08 -29.62 55.09
C ASN A 33 -9.63 -30.82 54.30
N GLY A 34 -8.75 -31.65 53.77
CA GLY A 34 -9.10 -32.91 53.14
C GLY A 34 -7.90 -33.48 52.39
N GLU A 35 -7.25 -34.48 52.98
CA GLU A 35 -6.21 -35.29 52.34
C GLU A 35 -6.71 -35.83 51.00
N GLN A 36 -6.11 -35.41 49.90
CA GLN A 36 -6.21 -36.06 48.60
C GLN A 36 -4.88 -36.72 48.25
N PRO A 37 -4.89 -37.87 47.54
CA PRO A 37 -3.68 -38.64 47.27
C PRO A 37 -2.72 -37.84 46.38
N LEU A 38 -1.42 -37.91 46.69
CA LEU A 38 -0.32 -37.34 45.91
C LEU A 38 -0.45 -37.71 44.41
N GLN A 39 -0.89 -36.74 43.60
CA GLN A 39 -0.72 -36.75 42.15
C GLN A 39 0.80 -36.77 41.83
N PRO A 40 1.23 -37.32 40.67
CA PRO A 40 2.65 -37.43 40.35
C PRO A 40 3.27 -36.05 40.44
N SER A 41 4.37 -35.93 41.19
CA SER A 41 5.08 -34.68 41.43
C SER A 41 5.14 -33.84 40.15
N GLN A 42 4.34 -32.78 40.06
CA GLN A 42 4.59 -31.73 39.08
C GLN A 42 5.98 -31.22 39.41
N LYS A 43 6.97 -31.61 38.61
CA LYS A 43 8.31 -31.06 38.75
C LYS A 43 8.16 -29.55 38.71
N SER A 44 8.72 -28.88 39.72
CA SER A 44 8.78 -27.43 39.73
C SER A 44 9.37 -26.97 38.40
N VAL A 45 8.77 -25.95 37.76
CA VAL A 45 9.34 -25.34 36.54
C VAL A 45 10.79 -24.87 36.79
N PHE A 46 11.14 -24.54 38.03
CA PHE A 46 12.50 -24.18 38.43
C PHE A 46 13.48 -25.36 38.54
N SER A 47 12.98 -26.59 38.46
CA SER A 47 13.74 -27.83 38.65
C SER A 47 13.46 -28.85 37.55
N ASP A 48 12.72 -28.46 36.51
CA ASP A 48 12.47 -29.28 35.33
C ASP A 48 13.47 -28.91 34.25
N ASP A 49 14.43 -29.78 34.00
CA ASP A 49 15.42 -29.60 32.94
C ASP A 49 14.85 -29.93 31.55
N ASN A 50 13.60 -30.43 31.47
CA ASN A 50 12.93 -30.83 30.23
C ASN A 50 11.80 -29.87 29.82
N LEU A 51 11.95 -28.58 30.10
CA LEU A 51 11.01 -27.59 29.60
C LEU A 51 11.03 -27.55 28.07
N PRO A 52 9.86 -27.39 27.41
CA PRO A 52 9.82 -27.27 25.96
C PRO A 52 10.61 -26.03 25.51
N PRO A 53 11.24 -26.08 24.32
CA PRO A 53 11.94 -24.91 23.78
C PRO A 53 10.96 -23.76 23.56
N LEU A 54 11.48 -22.53 23.66
CA LEU A 54 10.70 -21.35 23.35
C LEU A 54 10.25 -21.37 21.88
N PRO A 55 9.01 -20.95 21.60
CA PRO A 55 8.50 -20.99 20.25
C PRO A 55 9.10 -19.81 19.43
N PRO A 56 9.42 -20.02 18.14
CA PRO A 56 10.31 -19.12 17.39
C PRO A 56 9.65 -17.81 16.93
N GLN A 57 8.33 -17.66 17.06
CA GLN A 57 7.58 -16.54 16.45
C GLN A 57 8.10 -15.17 16.88
N VAL A 58 8.57 -15.04 18.12
CA VAL A 58 9.11 -13.77 18.63
C VAL A 58 10.40 -13.38 17.90
N VAL A 59 11.27 -14.34 17.59
CA VAL A 59 12.52 -14.06 16.88
C VAL A 59 12.32 -13.96 15.37
N THR A 60 11.28 -14.60 14.81
CA THR A 60 11.01 -14.57 13.37
C THR A 60 10.17 -13.39 12.91
N ALA A 61 9.31 -12.83 13.77
CA ALA A 61 8.38 -11.76 13.40
C ALA A 61 9.02 -10.54 12.69
N PRO A 62 10.18 -10.00 13.12
CA PRO A 62 10.80 -8.87 12.42
C PRO A 62 11.23 -9.21 10.98
N PHE A 63 11.75 -10.42 10.76
CA PHE A 63 12.13 -10.90 9.43
C PHE A 63 10.91 -11.20 8.55
N GLU A 64 9.87 -11.80 9.12
CA GLU A 64 8.61 -12.06 8.42
C GLU A 64 7.97 -10.74 7.94
N TYR A 65 8.03 -9.70 8.76
CA TYR A 65 7.58 -8.36 8.38
C TYR A 65 8.34 -7.81 7.17
N VAL A 66 9.67 -7.73 7.21
CA VAL A 66 10.44 -7.18 6.06
C VAL A 66 10.26 -8.02 4.79
N SER A 67 10.13 -9.35 4.95
CA SER A 67 9.94 -10.28 3.85
C SER A 67 8.56 -10.14 3.20
N SER A 68 7.56 -9.68 3.95
CA SER A 68 6.21 -9.41 3.43
C SER A 68 6.12 -8.15 2.55
N LEU A 69 7.11 -7.25 2.62
CA LEU A 69 7.11 -6.00 1.87
C LEU A 69 7.40 -6.25 0.37
N PRO A 70 6.75 -5.53 -0.57
CA PRO A 70 6.86 -5.80 -2.00
C PRO A 70 8.27 -5.54 -2.56
N GLY A 71 8.94 -6.58 -3.08
CA GLY A 71 10.29 -6.49 -3.67
C GLY A 71 10.29 -6.34 -5.21
N LYS A 72 11.44 -5.90 -5.77
CA LYS A 72 11.63 -5.73 -7.23
C LYS A 72 11.99 -7.04 -7.98
N GLY A 73 12.26 -8.15 -7.30
CA GLY A 73 12.49 -9.48 -7.90
C GLY A 73 13.75 -9.62 -8.79
N ARG A 74 14.59 -8.59 -8.92
CA ARG A 74 15.72 -8.56 -9.88
C ARG A 74 16.80 -9.63 -9.63
N ARG A 75 17.02 -10.04 -8.38
CA ARG A 75 18.00 -11.08 -8.02
C ARG A 75 17.61 -12.47 -8.52
N ILE A 76 16.31 -12.79 -8.48
CA ILE A 76 15.78 -14.05 -9.01
C ILE A 76 16.04 -14.14 -10.52
N LEU A 77 15.88 -13.03 -11.24
CA LEU A 77 16.19 -12.96 -12.68
C LEU A 77 17.68 -13.19 -12.94
N PHE A 78 18.56 -12.63 -12.09
CA PHE A 78 20.00 -12.86 -12.18
C PHE A 78 20.37 -14.34 -11.94
N THR A 79 19.84 -14.97 -10.88
CA THR A 79 20.03 -16.42 -10.62
C THR A 79 19.54 -17.25 -11.81
N THR A 80 18.35 -16.94 -12.33
CA THR A 80 17.74 -17.63 -13.47
C THR A 80 18.61 -17.51 -14.73
N ALA A 81 19.16 -16.32 -14.97
CA ALA A 81 20.07 -16.08 -16.08
C ALA A 81 21.38 -16.85 -15.93
N LEU A 82 22.01 -16.85 -14.75
CA LEU A 82 23.20 -17.68 -14.50
C LEU A 82 22.93 -19.18 -14.68
N ASN A 83 21.76 -19.64 -14.26
CA ASN A 83 21.42 -21.07 -14.35
C ASN A 83 21.30 -21.58 -15.79
N ARG A 84 21.17 -20.68 -16.79
CA ARG A 84 21.23 -21.06 -18.21
C ARG A 84 22.57 -21.71 -18.60
N TRP A 85 23.66 -21.31 -17.93
CA TRP A 85 24.97 -21.92 -18.12
C TRP A 85 25.25 -23.05 -17.12
N LEU A 86 24.85 -22.87 -15.86
CA LEU A 86 25.26 -23.77 -14.77
C LEU A 86 24.40 -25.06 -14.69
N ASN A 87 23.18 -25.05 -15.23
CA ASN A 87 22.27 -26.20 -15.29
C ASN A 87 22.08 -26.90 -13.93
N VAL A 88 21.98 -26.11 -12.86
CA VAL A 88 21.65 -26.53 -11.51
C VAL A 88 20.19 -27.00 -11.45
N SER A 89 19.88 -27.95 -10.57
CA SER A 89 18.51 -28.46 -10.39
C SER A 89 17.56 -27.36 -9.91
N GLU A 90 16.27 -27.44 -10.27
CA GLU A 90 15.28 -26.42 -9.84
C GLU A 90 15.17 -26.34 -8.31
N ALA A 91 15.28 -27.47 -7.62
CA ALA A 91 15.28 -27.53 -6.15
C ALA A 91 16.49 -26.79 -5.55
N ASP A 92 17.70 -27.06 -6.05
CA ASP A 92 18.91 -26.39 -5.55
C ASP A 92 18.92 -24.89 -5.89
N VAL A 93 18.35 -24.48 -7.04
CA VAL A 93 18.18 -23.06 -7.41
C VAL A 93 17.18 -22.36 -6.48
N HIS A 94 16.07 -23.03 -6.16
CA HIS A 94 15.09 -22.52 -5.22
C HIS A 94 15.73 -22.32 -3.83
N ASP A 95 16.45 -23.32 -3.33
CA ASP A 95 17.12 -23.25 -2.03
C ASP A 95 18.22 -22.18 -2.02
N THR A 96 18.97 -22.03 -3.11
CA THR A 96 19.95 -20.95 -3.27
C THR A 96 19.28 -19.58 -3.23
N ASN A 97 18.19 -19.37 -3.99
CA ASN A 97 17.45 -18.12 -3.96
C ASN A 97 16.91 -17.81 -2.56
N HIS A 98 16.35 -18.81 -1.87
CA HIS A 98 15.85 -18.65 -0.51
C HIS A 98 16.93 -18.19 0.47
N ILE A 99 18.13 -18.79 0.41
CA ILE A 99 19.30 -18.37 1.21
C ILE A 99 19.68 -16.91 0.91
N ILE A 100 19.76 -16.54 -0.37
CA ILE A 100 20.13 -15.19 -0.79
C ILE A 100 19.08 -14.18 -0.38
N ASP A 101 17.79 -14.52 -0.46
CA ASP A 101 16.69 -13.67 -0.03
C ASP A 101 16.70 -13.45 1.49
N ILE A 102 17.00 -14.49 2.29
CA ILE A 102 17.21 -14.35 3.74
C ILE A 102 18.32 -13.35 4.02
N LEU A 103 19.51 -13.58 3.46
CA LEU A 103 20.68 -12.73 3.73
C LEU A 103 20.47 -11.29 3.23
N HIS A 104 19.76 -11.13 2.10
CA HIS A 104 19.40 -9.82 1.60
C HIS A 104 18.45 -9.08 2.56
N ASN A 105 17.36 -9.71 2.98
CA ASN A 105 16.42 -9.07 3.91
C ASN A 105 17.07 -8.77 5.27
N VAL A 106 17.94 -9.66 5.76
CA VAL A 106 18.74 -9.38 6.96
C VAL A 106 19.64 -8.17 6.75
N SER A 107 20.34 -8.07 5.61
CA SER A 107 21.17 -6.90 5.33
C SER A 107 20.35 -5.61 5.32
N LEU A 108 19.13 -5.62 4.77
CA LEU A 108 18.23 -4.45 4.77
C LEU A 108 17.80 -4.05 6.19
N MET A 109 17.47 -5.02 7.05
CA MET A 109 17.10 -4.75 8.45
C MET A 109 18.21 -4.04 9.22
N ILE A 110 19.47 -4.45 8.98
CA ILE A 110 20.64 -3.87 9.64
C ILE A 110 21.01 -2.52 9.00
N ASP A 111 20.98 -2.41 7.67
CA ASP A 111 21.23 -1.18 6.91
C ASP A 111 20.23 -0.09 7.34
N ASP A 112 18.93 -0.42 7.43
CA ASP A 112 17.89 0.50 7.92
C ASP A 112 18.21 1.09 9.31
N ILE A 113 18.78 0.28 10.21
CA ILE A 113 19.19 0.75 11.53
C ILE A 113 20.43 1.64 11.45
N GLN A 114 21.43 1.23 10.67
CA GLN A 114 22.70 1.94 10.55
C GLN A 114 22.55 3.30 9.87
N ASP A 115 21.62 3.38 8.91
CA ASP A 115 21.28 4.59 8.17
C ASP A 115 20.20 5.43 8.88
N ASN A 116 19.63 4.93 9.99
CA ASN A 116 18.50 5.54 10.71
C ASN A 116 17.30 5.80 9.77
N ALA A 117 17.08 4.87 8.83
CA ALA A 117 16.04 4.98 7.81
C ALA A 117 14.66 4.73 8.43
N SER A 118 13.79 5.74 8.39
CA SER A 118 12.44 5.61 8.96
C SER A 118 11.48 4.76 8.13
N GLN A 119 11.75 4.58 6.84
CA GLN A 119 10.90 3.88 5.90
C GLN A 119 11.69 2.92 5.00
N ARG A 120 11.02 1.85 4.57
CA ARG A 120 11.48 0.89 3.58
C ARG A 120 10.31 0.55 2.66
N ARG A 121 10.49 0.76 1.35
CA ARG A 121 9.48 0.44 0.30
C ARG A 121 8.13 1.15 0.55
N GLY A 122 8.14 2.34 1.15
CA GLY A 122 6.93 3.11 1.48
C GLY A 122 6.21 2.66 2.76
N HIS A 123 6.79 1.72 3.51
CA HIS A 123 6.31 1.26 4.83
C HIS A 123 7.31 1.61 5.92
N PRO A 124 6.93 1.62 7.22
CA PRO A 124 7.89 1.81 8.30
C PRO A 124 9.02 0.75 8.25
N SER A 125 10.26 1.16 8.48
CA SER A 125 11.37 0.21 8.59
C SER A 125 11.17 -0.74 9.77
N THR A 126 11.75 -1.94 9.71
CA THR A 126 11.50 -3.00 10.71
C THR A 126 11.78 -2.55 12.14
N HIS A 127 12.85 -1.79 12.35
CA HIS A 127 13.22 -1.28 13.68
C HIS A 127 12.27 -0.21 14.22
N MET A 128 11.50 0.46 13.35
CA MET A 128 10.44 1.38 13.76
C MET A 128 9.21 0.65 14.30
N VAL A 129 9.03 -0.62 13.92
CA VAL A 129 7.90 -1.47 14.36
C VAL A 129 8.28 -2.31 15.59
N PHE A 130 9.42 -3.01 15.53
CA PHE A 130 9.83 -3.98 16.56
C PHE A 130 10.90 -3.44 17.51
N GLY A 131 11.40 -2.24 17.26
CA GLY A 131 12.54 -1.68 17.98
C GLY A 131 13.87 -2.22 17.46
N THR A 132 14.93 -1.45 17.68
CA THR A 132 16.31 -1.76 17.26
C THR A 132 16.80 -3.09 17.82
N ALA A 133 16.58 -3.35 19.11
CA ALA A 133 17.10 -4.54 19.79
C ALA A 133 16.53 -5.84 19.22
N GLN A 134 15.21 -5.93 19.04
CA GLN A 134 14.58 -7.14 18.48
C GLN A 134 14.95 -7.33 17.01
N THR A 135 15.05 -6.23 16.25
CA THR A 135 15.43 -6.28 14.83
C THR A 135 16.85 -6.82 14.65
N ILE A 136 17.82 -6.34 15.46
CA ILE A 136 19.19 -6.87 15.44
C ILE A 136 19.22 -8.34 15.84
N ASN A 137 18.50 -8.72 16.90
CA ASN A 137 18.48 -10.10 17.37
C ASN A 137 17.90 -11.06 16.31
N SER A 138 16.80 -10.66 15.67
CA SER A 138 16.18 -11.41 14.55
C SER A 138 17.12 -11.53 13.36
N ALA A 139 17.80 -10.45 12.97
CA ALA A 139 18.81 -10.47 11.91
C ALA A 139 19.94 -11.48 12.20
N MET A 140 20.48 -11.48 13.42
CA MET A 140 21.54 -12.43 13.82
C MET A 140 21.06 -13.87 13.83
N PHE A 141 19.82 -14.13 14.26
CA PHE A 141 19.19 -15.44 14.17
C PHE A 141 19.14 -15.94 12.72
N TYR A 142 18.69 -15.13 11.79
CA TYR A 142 18.59 -15.51 10.38
C TYR A 142 19.93 -15.67 9.66
N ILE A 143 21.01 -15.00 10.11
CA ILE A 143 22.36 -15.28 9.61
C ILE A 143 22.79 -16.72 9.96
N ASN A 144 22.47 -17.18 11.17
CA ASN A 144 22.76 -18.55 11.59
C ASN A 144 21.88 -19.57 10.85
N GLU A 145 20.60 -19.24 10.61
CA GLU A 145 19.72 -20.07 9.79
C GLU A 145 20.20 -20.16 8.33
N ALA A 146 20.59 -19.05 7.72
CA ALA A 146 21.19 -19.03 6.39
C ALA A 146 22.47 -19.87 6.34
N THR A 147 23.32 -19.79 7.36
CA THR A 147 24.53 -20.62 7.49
C THR A 147 24.17 -22.12 7.55
N SER A 148 23.15 -22.47 8.32
CA SER A 148 22.66 -23.85 8.43
C SER A 148 22.07 -24.36 7.12
N LEU A 149 21.35 -23.51 6.39
CA LEU A 149 20.83 -23.82 5.05
C LEU A 149 21.95 -24.04 4.04
N VAL A 150 22.96 -23.17 4.01
CA VAL A 150 24.15 -23.34 3.14
C VAL A 150 24.88 -24.63 3.47
N GLN A 151 25.07 -24.96 4.75
CA GLN A 151 25.69 -26.20 5.19
C GLN A 151 24.93 -27.44 4.70
N ARG A 152 23.59 -27.40 4.69
CA ARG A 152 22.75 -28.48 4.14
C ARG A 152 22.85 -28.58 2.61
N LEU A 153 22.89 -27.44 1.91
CA LEU A 153 22.87 -27.39 0.44
C LEU A 153 24.21 -27.76 -0.19
N CYS A 154 25.30 -27.18 0.32
CA CYS A 154 26.64 -27.19 -0.29
C CYS A 154 27.74 -27.75 0.62
N GLY A 155 27.42 -28.17 1.85
CA GLY A 155 28.41 -28.68 2.78
C GLY A 155 29.39 -27.62 3.31
N PRO A 156 30.55 -28.06 3.86
CA PRO A 156 31.54 -27.17 4.46
C PRO A 156 32.14 -26.15 3.48
N GLU A 157 32.29 -26.52 2.21
CA GLU A 157 32.80 -25.61 1.17
C GLU A 157 31.84 -24.44 0.95
N GLY A 158 30.52 -24.71 0.91
CA GLY A 158 29.51 -23.65 0.84
C GLY A 158 29.57 -22.69 2.03
N VAL A 159 29.75 -23.23 3.24
CA VAL A 159 29.89 -22.40 4.46
C VAL A 159 31.15 -21.53 4.37
N GLN A 160 32.26 -22.07 3.87
CA GLN A 160 33.46 -21.27 3.64
C GLN A 160 33.19 -20.11 2.66
N VAL A 161 32.50 -20.37 1.55
CA VAL A 161 32.09 -19.33 0.61
C VAL A 161 31.23 -18.26 1.30
N LEU A 162 30.23 -18.68 2.08
CA LEU A 162 29.37 -17.78 2.84
C LEU A 162 30.18 -16.87 3.77
N LEU A 163 31.06 -17.45 4.58
CA LEU A 163 31.88 -16.70 5.54
C LEU A 163 32.81 -15.69 4.84
N GLU A 164 33.41 -16.08 3.72
CA GLU A 164 34.23 -15.19 2.89
C GLU A 164 33.42 -14.00 2.36
N GLN A 165 32.22 -14.24 1.81
CA GLN A 165 31.38 -13.19 1.25
C GLN A 165 30.76 -12.29 2.33
N MET A 166 30.31 -12.86 3.45
CA MET A 166 29.80 -12.08 4.59
C MET A 166 30.89 -11.17 5.17
N LYS A 167 32.14 -11.64 5.26
CA LYS A 167 33.26 -10.79 5.70
C LYS A 167 33.48 -9.60 4.76
N LEU A 168 33.45 -9.83 3.43
CA LEU A 168 33.56 -8.75 2.44
C LEU A 168 32.40 -7.75 2.54
N LEU A 169 31.17 -8.25 2.74
CA LEU A 169 29.99 -7.42 2.95
C LEU A 169 30.14 -6.52 4.17
N TYR A 170 30.53 -7.07 5.33
CA TYR A 170 30.73 -6.27 6.54
C TYR A 170 31.89 -5.28 6.41
N MET A 171 32.97 -5.63 5.71
CA MET A 171 34.04 -4.67 5.42
C MET A 171 33.53 -3.53 4.53
N GLY A 172 32.80 -3.84 3.46
CA GLY A 172 32.19 -2.82 2.59
C GLY A 172 31.27 -1.88 3.37
N GLN A 173 30.34 -2.45 4.15
CA GLN A 173 29.45 -1.68 5.02
C GLN A 173 30.20 -0.84 6.05
N GLY A 174 31.25 -1.40 6.66
CA GLY A 174 32.06 -0.68 7.64
C GLY A 174 32.74 0.56 7.05
N TYR A 175 33.25 0.47 5.83
CA TYR A 175 33.83 1.62 5.13
C TYR A 175 32.77 2.64 4.67
N ASP A 176 31.59 2.19 4.25
CA ASP A 176 30.44 3.05 3.91
C ASP A 176 30.01 3.90 5.11
N VAL A 177 29.72 3.23 6.24
CA VAL A 177 29.36 3.87 7.52
C VAL A 177 30.48 4.78 8.02
N ASN A 178 31.73 4.32 7.98
CA ASN A 178 32.87 5.14 8.43
C ASN A 178 33.02 6.41 7.60
N SER A 179 32.76 6.37 6.29
CA SER A 179 32.85 7.54 5.42
C SER A 179 31.83 8.60 5.81
N SER A 180 30.57 8.20 6.03
CA SER A 180 29.49 9.09 6.53
C SER A 180 29.79 9.62 7.94
N GLN A 181 30.25 8.76 8.85
CA GLN A 181 30.51 9.13 10.25
C GLN A 181 31.70 10.08 10.41
N THR A 182 32.77 9.87 9.63
CA THR A 182 33.99 10.69 9.69
C THR A 182 33.96 11.87 8.73
N MET A 183 32.89 12.00 7.93
CA MET A 183 32.75 13.03 6.89
C MET A 183 33.92 13.02 5.89
N ARG A 184 34.53 11.85 5.70
CA ARG A 184 35.65 11.66 4.76
C ARG A 184 35.11 11.09 3.47
N CYS A 185 35.14 11.90 2.41
CA CYS A 185 34.83 11.43 1.07
C CYS A 185 35.81 10.31 0.66
N PRO A 186 35.31 9.13 0.23
CA PRO A 186 36.16 8.10 -0.33
C PRO A 186 36.68 8.52 -1.71
N THR A 187 37.81 7.96 -2.12
CA THR A 187 38.25 7.99 -3.52
C THR A 187 37.35 7.11 -4.38
N THR A 188 37.35 7.31 -5.70
CA THR A 188 36.60 6.46 -6.63
C THR A 188 36.99 4.99 -6.52
N GLU A 189 38.28 4.70 -6.29
CA GLU A 189 38.73 3.32 -6.07
C GLU A 189 38.20 2.72 -4.76
N GLU A 190 38.22 3.50 -3.67
CA GLU A 190 37.61 3.07 -2.39
C GLU A 190 36.12 2.81 -2.55
N TYR A 191 35.39 3.70 -3.24
CA TYR A 191 33.97 3.50 -3.55
C TYR A 191 33.71 2.21 -4.31
N ILE A 192 34.49 1.92 -5.36
CA ILE A 192 34.36 0.66 -6.13
C ILE A 192 34.57 -0.56 -5.22
N ARG A 193 35.57 -0.51 -4.32
CA ARG A 193 35.81 -1.61 -3.36
C ARG A 193 34.69 -1.75 -2.33
N ILE A 194 34.06 -0.65 -1.92
CA ILE A 194 32.91 -0.64 -1.01
C ILE A 194 31.72 -1.36 -1.67
N ILE A 195 31.36 -0.97 -2.90
CA ILE A 195 30.19 -1.55 -3.58
C ILE A 195 30.41 -3.00 -4.01
N ASP A 196 31.65 -3.37 -4.35
CA ASP A 196 32.04 -4.76 -4.61
C ASP A 196 31.84 -5.63 -3.36
N GLY A 197 32.11 -5.10 -2.17
CA GLY A 197 31.86 -5.80 -0.91
C GLY A 197 30.38 -5.90 -0.56
N LYS A 198 29.62 -4.80 -0.63
CA LYS A 198 28.23 -4.71 -0.18
C LYS A 198 27.26 -5.43 -1.14
N THR A 199 27.05 -4.89 -2.33
CA THR A 199 26.10 -5.43 -3.32
C THR A 199 26.74 -6.53 -4.15
N GLY A 200 28.02 -6.38 -4.51
CA GLY A 200 28.79 -7.41 -5.20
C GLY A 200 28.92 -8.71 -4.39
N GLY A 201 29.14 -8.61 -3.07
CA GLY A 201 29.36 -9.77 -2.20
C GLY A 201 28.19 -10.76 -2.17
N LEU A 202 26.93 -10.27 -2.14
CA LEU A 202 25.75 -11.16 -2.21
C LEU A 202 25.57 -11.78 -3.60
N LEU A 203 25.91 -11.07 -4.67
CA LEU A 203 25.86 -11.61 -6.04
C LEU A 203 26.96 -12.65 -6.27
N GLU A 204 28.15 -12.41 -5.74
CA GLU A 204 29.26 -13.36 -5.73
C GLU A 204 28.91 -14.61 -4.90
N LEU A 205 28.28 -14.45 -3.73
CA LEU A 205 27.78 -15.58 -2.94
C LEU A 205 26.81 -16.43 -3.75
N ASN A 206 25.79 -15.81 -4.35
CA ASN A 206 24.81 -16.50 -5.18
C ASN A 206 25.49 -17.29 -6.32
N ALA A 207 26.34 -16.62 -7.11
CA ALA A 207 27.04 -17.25 -8.22
C ALA A 207 27.94 -18.42 -7.78
N ARG A 208 28.67 -18.27 -6.66
CA ARG A 208 29.54 -19.32 -6.13
C ARG A 208 28.75 -20.51 -5.60
N LEU A 209 27.62 -20.29 -4.90
CA LEU A 209 26.75 -21.38 -4.46
C LEU A 209 26.16 -22.15 -5.64
N LEU A 210 25.72 -21.47 -6.70
CA LEU A 210 25.26 -22.13 -7.92
C LEU A 210 26.37 -22.93 -8.61
N VAL A 211 27.61 -22.41 -8.65
CA VAL A 211 28.76 -23.12 -9.24
C VAL A 211 29.05 -24.41 -8.47
N LEU A 212 28.98 -24.40 -7.13
CA LEU A 212 29.15 -25.61 -6.31
C LEU A 212 28.07 -26.68 -6.57
N LYS A 213 26.92 -26.27 -7.09
CA LYS A 213 25.77 -27.14 -7.41
C LYS A 213 25.61 -27.40 -8.90
N ALA A 214 26.51 -26.89 -9.73
CA ALA A 214 26.46 -27.09 -11.17
C ALA A 214 26.67 -28.57 -11.51
N LYS A 215 25.97 -29.07 -12.53
CA LYS A 215 26.08 -30.49 -12.95
C LYS A 215 27.46 -30.85 -13.52
N SER A 216 28.14 -29.85 -14.07
CA SER A 216 29.50 -29.96 -14.60
C SER A 216 30.46 -29.16 -13.74
N GLU A 217 31.72 -29.56 -13.69
CA GLU A 217 32.77 -28.79 -13.02
C GLU A 217 32.95 -27.45 -13.76
N VAL A 218 32.51 -26.36 -13.13
CA VAL A 218 32.62 -25.00 -13.66
C VAL A 218 33.64 -24.24 -12.82
N ASN A 219 34.68 -23.73 -13.47
CA ASN A 219 35.62 -22.83 -12.80
C ASN A 219 34.96 -21.44 -12.63
N TYR A 220 34.66 -21.05 -11.39
CA TYR A 220 34.05 -19.74 -11.09
C TYR A 220 34.82 -18.55 -11.71
N LYS A 221 36.14 -18.67 -11.92
CA LYS A 221 36.94 -17.62 -12.57
C LYS A 221 36.44 -17.28 -13.98
N VAL A 222 35.72 -18.18 -14.65
CA VAL A 222 35.11 -17.93 -15.96
C VAL A 222 34.05 -16.85 -15.85
N ILE A 223 33.16 -16.91 -14.86
CA ILE A 223 32.03 -15.98 -14.72
C ILE A 223 32.29 -14.82 -13.74
N ARG A 224 33.34 -14.90 -12.92
CA ARG A 224 33.60 -13.91 -11.84
C ARG A 224 33.56 -12.46 -12.32
N ARG A 225 34.27 -12.14 -13.42
CA ARG A 225 34.33 -10.74 -13.91
C ARG A 225 32.95 -10.24 -14.35
N LEU A 226 32.14 -11.10 -14.96
CA LEU A 226 30.75 -10.80 -15.33
C LEU A 226 29.91 -10.45 -14.10
N VAL A 227 30.00 -11.26 -13.03
CA VAL A 227 29.27 -11.05 -11.77
C VAL A 227 29.68 -9.73 -11.10
N VAL A 228 30.97 -9.43 -11.05
CA VAL A 228 31.50 -8.17 -10.48
C VAL A 228 30.99 -6.97 -11.28
N LEU A 229 31.06 -7.01 -12.62
CA LEU A 229 30.57 -5.92 -13.46
C LEU A 229 29.06 -5.71 -13.30
N PHE A 230 28.28 -6.80 -13.19
CA PHE A 230 26.85 -6.70 -12.91
C PHE A 230 26.57 -6.01 -11.58
N GLY A 231 27.29 -6.39 -10.51
CA GLY A 231 27.14 -5.79 -9.18
C GLY A 231 27.48 -4.29 -9.18
N ARG A 232 28.58 -3.91 -9.85
CA ARG A 232 28.96 -2.50 -10.01
C ARG A 232 27.92 -1.71 -10.80
N PHE A 233 27.49 -2.23 -11.95
CA PHE A 233 26.44 -1.59 -12.75
C PHE A 233 25.16 -1.40 -11.93
N TYR A 234 24.75 -2.43 -11.21
CA TYR A 234 23.54 -2.40 -10.39
C TYR A 234 23.61 -1.33 -9.29
N GLN A 235 24.73 -1.25 -8.57
CA GLN A 235 24.86 -0.27 -7.48
C GLN A 235 25.03 1.16 -7.99
N ILE A 236 25.88 1.39 -9.00
CA ILE A 236 26.07 2.73 -9.58
C ILE A 236 24.74 3.25 -10.15
N ARG A 237 23.91 2.36 -10.69
CA ARG A 237 22.59 2.71 -11.20
C ARG A 237 21.61 3.06 -10.08
N ASP A 238 21.59 2.28 -9.01
CA ASP A 238 20.74 2.58 -7.84
C ASP A 238 21.16 3.94 -7.23
N ASP A 239 22.46 4.23 -7.13
CA ASP A 239 23.03 5.52 -6.72
C ASP A 239 22.67 6.66 -7.68
N TYR A 240 22.69 6.42 -8.99
CA TYR A 240 22.30 7.41 -9.99
C TYR A 240 20.81 7.76 -9.89
N THR A 241 19.97 6.75 -9.68
CA THR A 241 18.51 6.90 -9.58
C THR A 241 18.09 7.57 -8.27
N SER A 242 18.86 7.38 -7.19
CA SER A 242 18.52 7.93 -5.87
C SER A 242 18.61 9.46 -5.81
N VAL A 243 19.45 10.08 -6.65
CA VAL A 243 19.68 11.53 -6.70
C VAL A 243 19.05 12.23 -7.91
N GLN A 244 18.03 11.62 -8.52
CA GLN A 244 17.27 12.27 -9.59
C GLN A 244 16.21 13.25 -9.04
N SER A 245 15.90 14.26 -9.86
CA SER A 245 14.79 15.16 -9.58
C SER A 245 13.48 14.37 -9.40
N PRO A 246 12.57 14.82 -8.53
CA PRO A 246 11.33 14.09 -8.30
C PRO A 246 10.56 14.00 -9.62
N THR A 247 10.33 12.78 -10.12
CA THR A 247 9.43 12.57 -11.26
C THR A 247 8.06 13.10 -10.85
N LYS A 248 7.58 14.16 -11.51
CA LYS A 248 6.22 14.69 -11.32
C LYS A 248 5.24 13.56 -11.60
N GLY A 249 4.69 12.94 -10.55
CA GLY A 249 3.73 11.83 -10.69
C GLY A 249 3.65 10.85 -9.54
N ARG A 250 4.57 10.89 -8.57
CA ARG A 250 4.64 9.89 -7.48
C ARG A 250 3.68 10.13 -6.29
N SER A 251 2.67 10.98 -6.45
CA SER A 251 1.57 11.11 -5.49
C SER A 251 0.40 10.20 -5.90
N GLU A 252 0.52 8.90 -5.60
CA GLU A 252 -0.68 8.06 -5.49
C GLU A 252 -1.46 8.50 -4.25
N TRP A 253 -2.77 8.73 -4.38
CA TRP A 253 -3.65 9.21 -3.31
C TRP A 253 -3.77 8.29 -2.07
N HIS A 254 -3.05 7.17 -2.01
CA HIS A 254 -3.11 6.20 -0.91
C HIS A 254 -1.75 5.56 -0.56
N LYS A 255 -0.63 6.03 -1.12
CA LYS A 255 0.71 5.62 -0.69
C LYS A 255 1.43 6.81 -0.08
N PRO A 256 2.10 6.65 1.08
CA PRO A 256 3.10 7.62 1.50
C PRO A 256 4.05 7.84 0.33
N ALA A 257 4.37 9.10 0.02
CA ALA A 257 5.36 9.40 -1.00
C ALA A 257 6.64 8.65 -0.64
N ALA A 258 7.12 7.78 -1.55
CA ALA A 258 8.40 7.10 -1.36
C ALA A 258 9.45 8.19 -1.06
N PRO A 259 10.30 8.02 -0.03
CA PRO A 259 11.14 9.13 0.38
C PRO A 259 12.12 9.49 -0.74
N TRP A 260 12.33 10.79 -0.91
CA TRP A 260 13.05 11.36 -2.04
C TRP A 260 14.48 11.70 -1.62
N CYS A 261 15.46 11.23 -2.39
CA CYS A 261 16.88 11.37 -2.10
C CYS A 261 17.27 10.93 -0.68
N GLU A 262 16.87 9.71 -0.30
CA GLU A 262 17.23 9.09 0.99
C GLU A 262 18.74 9.05 1.20
N ASP A 263 19.53 8.74 0.17
CA ASP A 263 21.00 8.73 0.26
C ASP A 263 21.59 10.06 0.74
N LEU A 264 20.95 11.21 0.43
CA LEU A 264 21.35 12.52 0.94
C LEU A 264 20.94 12.71 2.41
N ASP A 265 19.81 12.14 2.83
CA ASP A 265 19.42 12.10 4.24
C ASP A 265 20.36 11.23 5.06
N GLU A 266 20.87 10.16 4.49
CA GLU A 266 21.80 9.18 5.09
C GLU A 266 23.27 9.65 5.02
N GLY A 267 23.54 10.66 4.19
CA GLY A 267 24.89 11.23 4.00
C GLY A 267 25.83 10.25 3.31
N LYS A 268 25.28 9.39 2.44
CA LYS A 268 26.05 8.43 1.66
C LYS A 268 26.86 9.16 0.59
N TYR A 269 28.10 8.72 0.43
CA TYR A 269 28.99 9.20 -0.62
C TYR A 269 28.81 8.35 -1.87
N THR A 270 27.71 8.59 -2.58
CA THR A 270 27.45 7.96 -3.88
C THR A 270 28.40 8.50 -4.97
N LEU A 271 28.54 7.78 -6.09
CA LEU A 271 29.42 8.22 -7.19
C LEU A 271 29.23 9.69 -7.64
N PRO A 272 28.00 10.19 -7.86
CA PRO A 272 27.80 11.61 -8.23
C PRO A 272 28.25 12.59 -7.13
N VAL A 273 28.08 12.23 -5.85
CA VAL A 273 28.54 13.04 -4.71
C VAL A 273 30.06 13.07 -4.64
N ILE A 274 30.71 11.92 -4.84
CA ILE A 274 32.18 11.80 -4.87
C ILE A 274 32.73 12.68 -5.99
N HIS A 275 32.16 12.61 -7.19
CA HIS A 275 32.58 13.43 -8.32
C HIS A 275 32.42 14.94 -8.03
N LEU A 276 31.29 15.35 -7.46
CA LEU A 276 31.05 16.76 -7.08
C LEU A 276 32.14 17.26 -6.13
N LEU A 277 32.45 16.50 -5.09
CA LEU A 277 33.47 16.88 -4.11
C LEU A 277 34.88 16.93 -4.70
N GLN A 278 35.18 16.05 -5.66
CA GLN A 278 36.46 16.06 -6.38
C GLN A 278 36.59 17.22 -7.36
N SER A 279 35.48 17.67 -7.97
CA SER A 279 35.45 18.80 -8.90
C SER A 279 35.81 20.15 -8.24
N LYS A 280 35.65 20.24 -6.90
CA LYS A 280 35.77 21.46 -6.09
C LYS A 280 34.86 22.62 -6.51
N GLN A 281 33.83 22.34 -7.32
CA GLN A 281 32.81 23.31 -7.65
C GLN A 281 31.90 23.53 -6.44
N ASP A 282 31.62 24.79 -6.10
CA ASP A 282 30.86 25.18 -4.92
C ASP A 282 31.37 24.57 -3.60
N GLU A 283 32.68 24.34 -3.49
CA GLU A 283 33.31 23.56 -2.41
C GLU A 283 32.81 23.97 -1.01
N HIS A 284 32.84 25.27 -0.69
CA HIS A 284 32.38 25.77 0.60
C HIS A 284 30.88 25.55 0.82
N LEU A 285 30.04 25.71 -0.20
CA LEU A 285 28.59 25.50 -0.07
C LEU A 285 28.30 24.02 0.20
N VAL A 286 28.85 23.13 -0.62
CA VAL A 286 28.64 21.67 -0.51
C VAL A 286 29.15 21.15 0.84
N GLN A 287 30.34 21.58 1.28
CA GLN A 287 30.89 21.19 2.59
C GLN A 287 30.00 21.64 3.76
N ASN A 288 29.44 22.86 3.70
CA ASN A 288 28.53 23.35 4.74
C ASN A 288 27.20 22.60 4.72
N ILE A 289 26.65 22.28 3.54
CA ILE A 289 25.43 21.46 3.42
C ILE A 289 25.63 20.09 4.08
N LEU A 290 26.71 19.39 3.72
CA LEU A 290 27.02 18.07 4.29
C LEU A 290 27.25 18.16 5.81
N SER A 291 27.96 19.18 6.29
CA SER A 291 28.22 19.38 7.72
C SER A 291 26.93 19.64 8.51
N THR A 292 26.03 20.48 7.98
CA THR A 292 24.71 20.72 8.57
C THR A 292 23.85 19.46 8.57
N ARG A 293 23.84 18.68 7.48
CA ARG A 293 23.16 17.37 7.43
C ARG A 293 23.69 16.43 8.50
N HIS A 294 25.01 16.35 8.71
CA HIS A 294 25.61 15.49 9.72
C HIS A 294 25.18 15.88 11.14
N MET A 295 25.12 17.18 11.47
CA MET A 295 24.65 17.65 12.78
C MET A 295 23.16 17.41 13.02
N THR A 296 22.34 17.51 11.97
CA THR A 296 20.88 17.41 12.06
C THR A 296 20.34 16.01 11.83
N GLY A 297 21.16 15.11 11.27
CA GLY A 297 20.85 13.73 10.95
C GLY A 297 20.09 13.51 9.64
N LYS A 298 19.64 14.57 8.95
CA LYS A 298 18.91 14.49 7.67
C LYS A 298 18.98 15.80 6.89
N MET A 299 18.65 15.78 5.61
CA MET A 299 18.61 16.97 4.76
C MET A 299 17.16 17.40 4.51
N ASP A 300 16.83 18.67 4.73
CA ASP A 300 15.50 19.18 4.39
C ASP A 300 15.32 19.32 2.87
N GLU A 301 14.07 19.41 2.42
CA GLU A 301 13.72 19.37 1.00
C GLU A 301 14.36 20.51 0.18
N LEU A 302 14.45 21.72 0.74
CA LEU A 302 15.05 22.87 0.04
C LEU A 302 16.56 22.67 -0.12
N THR A 303 17.24 22.18 0.91
CA THR A 303 18.66 21.88 0.86
C THR A 303 18.97 20.73 -0.10
N LYS A 304 18.10 19.71 -0.17
CA LYS A 304 18.22 18.63 -1.19
C LYS A 304 18.17 19.20 -2.61
N ARG A 305 17.19 20.05 -2.92
CA ARG A 305 17.08 20.68 -4.24
C ARG A 305 18.34 21.49 -4.58
N LEU A 306 18.83 22.29 -3.64
CA LEU A 306 20.08 23.04 -3.81
C LEU A 306 21.29 22.13 -4.05
N PHE A 307 21.37 21.00 -3.35
CA PHE A 307 22.44 20.02 -3.54
C PHE A 307 22.38 19.37 -4.93
N LEU A 308 21.18 19.03 -5.41
CA LEU A 308 20.98 18.53 -6.77
C LEU A 308 21.38 19.56 -7.84
N ASP A 309 21.08 20.84 -7.62
CA ASP A 309 21.55 21.91 -8.51
C ASP A 309 23.09 22.00 -8.55
N CYS A 310 23.77 21.68 -7.44
CA CYS A 310 25.23 21.59 -7.41
C CYS A 310 25.74 20.40 -8.22
N LEU A 311 25.11 19.21 -8.07
CA LEU A 311 25.43 18.02 -8.88
C LEU A 311 25.31 18.30 -10.38
N GLN A 312 24.21 18.96 -10.78
CA GLN A 312 23.95 19.30 -12.18
C GLN A 312 24.99 20.30 -12.74
N ARG A 313 25.30 21.36 -11.98
CA ARG A 313 26.29 22.36 -12.42
C ARG A 313 27.70 21.80 -12.50
N ALA A 314 28.04 20.80 -11.70
CA ALA A 314 29.33 20.11 -11.72
C ALA A 314 29.43 19.01 -12.79
N GLY A 315 28.36 18.72 -13.53
CA GLY A 315 28.32 17.64 -14.51
C GLY A 315 28.40 16.24 -13.88
N SER A 316 28.09 16.11 -12.58
CA SER A 316 28.23 14.85 -11.84
C SER A 316 27.24 13.77 -12.29
N MET A 317 26.06 14.19 -12.75
CA MET A 317 25.05 13.26 -13.26
C MET A 317 25.48 12.70 -14.61
N GLU A 318 26.00 13.56 -15.50
CA GLU A 318 26.53 13.19 -16.80
C GLU A 318 27.74 12.27 -16.66
N TYR A 319 28.68 12.61 -15.76
CA TYR A 319 29.83 11.76 -15.44
C TYR A 319 29.39 10.37 -14.96
N THR A 320 28.43 10.29 -14.04
CA THR A 320 27.94 9.02 -13.50
C THR A 320 27.28 8.18 -14.60
N TYR A 321 26.52 8.81 -15.49
CA TYR A 321 25.89 8.16 -16.63
C TYR A 321 26.92 7.62 -17.65
N GLU A 322 27.98 8.37 -17.94
CA GLU A 322 29.08 7.91 -18.80
C GLU A 322 29.77 6.67 -18.20
N ILE A 323 29.99 6.65 -16.88
CA ILE A 323 30.53 5.48 -16.19
C ILE A 323 29.57 4.29 -16.28
N LEU A 324 28.25 4.49 -16.14
CA LEU A 324 27.26 3.43 -16.32
C LEU A 324 27.32 2.83 -17.73
N GLN A 325 27.40 3.67 -18.77
CA GLN A 325 27.54 3.23 -20.16
C GLN A 325 28.85 2.45 -20.38
N MET A 326 29.95 2.92 -19.79
CA MET A 326 31.24 2.22 -19.84
C MET A 326 31.16 0.83 -19.18
N VAL A 327 30.60 0.73 -17.97
CA VAL A 327 30.46 -0.55 -17.26
C VAL A 327 29.51 -1.48 -17.99
N HIS A 328 28.42 -0.97 -18.57
CA HIS A 328 27.49 -1.74 -19.41
C HIS A 328 28.19 -2.33 -20.63
N LYS A 329 28.97 -1.52 -21.35
CA LYS A 329 29.77 -1.97 -22.50
C LYS A 329 30.77 -3.06 -22.11
N ASP A 330 31.51 -2.85 -21.01
CA ASP A 330 32.45 -3.84 -20.49
C ASP A 330 31.75 -5.14 -20.07
N PHE A 331 30.53 -5.05 -19.52
CA PHE A 331 29.70 -6.20 -19.19
C PHE A 331 29.30 -6.97 -20.45
N LEU A 332 28.88 -6.30 -21.53
CA LEU A 332 28.52 -6.96 -22.79
C LEU A 332 29.72 -7.67 -23.44
N LEU A 333 30.90 -7.05 -23.44
CA LEU A 333 32.12 -7.69 -23.93
C LEU A 333 32.48 -8.94 -23.12
N GLU A 334 32.34 -8.85 -21.80
CA GLU A 334 32.57 -9.98 -20.91
C GLU A 334 31.51 -11.08 -21.08
N LEU A 335 30.25 -10.71 -21.33
CA LEU A 335 29.18 -11.65 -21.62
C LEU A 335 29.47 -12.46 -22.89
N ASP A 336 29.96 -11.82 -23.95
CA ASP A 336 30.32 -12.51 -25.19
C ASP A 336 31.52 -13.47 -24.98
N ARG A 337 32.50 -13.08 -24.15
CA ARG A 337 33.60 -13.96 -23.71
C ARG A 337 33.07 -15.20 -22.96
N VAL A 338 32.16 -14.99 -22.02
CA VAL A 338 31.56 -16.08 -21.22
C VAL A 338 30.68 -16.99 -22.10
N ASN A 339 29.86 -16.43 -22.99
CA ASN A 339 29.08 -17.20 -23.97
C ASN A 339 29.98 -18.15 -24.79
N THR A 340 31.13 -17.64 -25.25
CA THR A 340 32.12 -18.45 -25.98
C THR A 340 32.68 -19.57 -25.11
N ALA A 341 33.01 -19.29 -23.84
CA ALA A 341 33.54 -20.29 -22.92
C ALA A 341 32.54 -21.41 -22.59
N PHE A 342 31.24 -21.10 -22.52
CA PHE A 342 30.18 -22.08 -22.30
C PHE A 342 29.62 -22.68 -23.60
N GLY A 343 30.05 -22.21 -24.77
CA GLY A 343 29.52 -22.63 -26.08
C GLY A 343 28.01 -22.38 -26.25
N SER A 344 27.42 -21.47 -25.47
CA SER A 344 25.99 -21.20 -25.47
C SER A 344 25.69 -19.74 -25.17
N GLU A 345 24.78 -19.16 -25.95
CA GLU A 345 24.34 -17.78 -25.76
C GLU A 345 23.38 -17.65 -24.57
N ASN A 346 23.60 -16.63 -23.75
CA ASN A 346 22.73 -16.30 -22.62
C ASN A 346 21.92 -15.02 -22.88
N GLN A 347 20.87 -15.17 -23.70
CA GLN A 347 19.95 -14.08 -24.02
C GLN A 347 19.23 -13.54 -22.78
N ALA A 348 19.03 -14.37 -21.74
CA ALA A 348 18.41 -13.95 -20.49
C ALA A 348 19.29 -12.92 -19.75
N MET A 349 20.60 -13.16 -19.67
CA MET A 349 21.55 -12.23 -19.05
C MET A 349 21.65 -10.91 -19.84
N ARG A 350 21.69 -11.00 -21.19
CA ARG A 350 21.67 -9.81 -22.06
C ARG A 350 20.38 -9.00 -21.87
N SER A 351 19.24 -9.66 -21.87
CA SER A 351 17.94 -8.98 -21.71
C SER A 351 17.81 -8.35 -20.32
N LEU A 352 18.36 -8.99 -19.28
CA LEU A 352 18.36 -8.45 -17.92
C LEU A 352 19.16 -7.15 -17.84
N ILE A 353 20.40 -7.13 -18.33
CA ILE A 353 21.23 -5.92 -18.27
C ILE A 353 20.66 -4.80 -19.15
N ASP A 354 20.14 -5.13 -20.34
CA ASP A 354 19.54 -4.16 -21.26
C ASP A 354 18.23 -3.58 -20.70
N ALA A 355 17.42 -4.38 -20.00
CA ALA A 355 16.23 -3.89 -19.32
C ALA A 355 16.58 -2.91 -18.21
N LEU A 356 17.62 -3.21 -17.42
CA LEU A 356 18.08 -2.30 -16.36
C LEU A 356 18.58 -0.97 -16.93
N GLN A 357 19.21 -0.98 -18.11
CA GLN A 357 19.63 0.24 -18.82
C GLN A 357 18.45 0.98 -19.49
N LYS A 358 17.48 0.27 -20.08
CA LYS A 358 16.32 0.90 -20.75
C LYS A 358 15.35 1.57 -19.79
N ASP A 359 15.20 1.03 -18.59
CA ASP A 359 14.47 1.71 -17.50
C ASP A 359 15.01 3.14 -17.31
N GLU A 360 16.31 3.39 -17.55
CA GLU A 360 16.93 4.72 -17.45
C GLU A 360 16.62 5.64 -18.65
N ALA A 361 16.61 5.08 -19.87
CA ALA A 361 16.34 5.85 -21.10
C ALA A 361 14.87 6.26 -21.22
N ASN A 362 13.96 5.47 -20.66
CA ASN A 362 12.51 5.68 -20.73
C ASN A 362 11.92 6.44 -19.54
N ASP A 363 12.65 6.61 -18.44
CA ASP A 363 12.22 7.48 -17.31
C ASP A 363 12.08 8.96 -17.75
N GLY A 364 12.58 9.31 -18.94
CA GLY A 364 12.36 10.58 -19.61
C GLY A 364 11.20 10.65 -20.61
N LEU A 365 10.59 9.54 -21.06
CA LEU A 365 9.68 9.58 -22.23
C LEU A 365 8.53 8.56 -22.35
N LEU A 366 8.33 7.59 -21.45
CA LEU A 366 7.15 6.70 -21.50
C LEU A 366 6.51 6.52 -20.11
N PRO A 367 5.17 6.48 -19.99
CA PRO A 367 4.53 6.22 -18.70
C PRO A 367 4.79 4.77 -18.26
N ASP A 368 5.38 4.60 -17.08
CA ASP A 368 5.80 3.33 -16.48
C ASP A 368 4.82 2.16 -16.67
N SER A 369 5.33 0.93 -16.76
CA SER A 369 4.53 -0.29 -16.51
C SER A 369 3.86 -0.26 -15.13
N HIS A 370 4.48 0.44 -14.17
CA HIS A 370 3.89 0.78 -12.88
C HIS A 370 2.73 1.77 -13.02
N TYR A 371 2.79 2.76 -13.93
CA TYR A 371 1.69 3.66 -14.24
C TYR A 371 0.47 2.91 -14.75
N LEU A 372 0.66 1.90 -15.62
CA LEU A 372 -0.41 1.00 -16.04
C LEU A 372 -1.01 0.22 -14.86
N LYS A 373 -0.18 -0.37 -14.00
CA LYS A 373 -0.65 -1.08 -12.80
C LYS A 373 -1.39 -0.15 -11.84
N VAL A 374 -0.90 1.06 -11.65
CA VAL A 374 -1.51 2.10 -10.80
C VAL A 374 -2.82 2.57 -11.40
N ASN A 375 -2.90 2.76 -12.72
CA ASN A 375 -4.15 3.13 -13.38
C ASN A 375 -5.17 2.01 -13.32
N ILE A 376 -4.74 0.75 -13.45
CA ILE A 376 -5.62 -0.42 -13.28
C ILE A 376 -6.13 -0.48 -11.83
N ASN A 377 -5.26 -0.33 -10.84
CA ASN A 377 -5.66 -0.31 -9.43
C ASN A 377 -6.52 0.90 -9.06
N SER A 378 -6.26 2.06 -9.66
CA SER A 378 -7.06 3.27 -9.47
C SER A 378 -8.43 3.13 -10.12
N ALA A 379 -8.49 2.52 -11.31
CA ALA A 379 -9.75 2.17 -11.96
C ALA A 379 -10.53 1.17 -11.12
N TRP A 380 -9.86 0.16 -10.55
CA TRP A 380 -10.46 -0.81 -9.64
C TRP A 380 -10.99 -0.15 -8.37
N SER A 381 -10.20 0.70 -7.72
CA SER A 381 -10.63 1.47 -6.54
C SER A 381 -11.79 2.41 -6.85
N ARG A 382 -11.81 3.01 -8.04
CA ARG A 382 -12.94 3.84 -8.49
C ARG A 382 -14.20 3.00 -8.70
N LEU A 383 -14.07 1.82 -9.31
CA LEU A 383 -15.18 0.88 -9.46
C LEU A 383 -15.69 0.41 -8.10
N ASP A 384 -14.80 0.08 -7.18
CA ASP A 384 -15.12 -0.33 -5.81
C ASP A 384 -15.85 0.79 -5.04
N GLU A 385 -15.42 2.05 -5.19
CA GLU A 385 -16.13 3.22 -4.64
C GLU A 385 -17.56 3.34 -5.20
N TYR A 386 -17.75 3.10 -6.51
CA TYR A 386 -19.07 3.13 -7.14
C TYR A 386 -19.95 1.94 -6.70
N TYR A 387 -19.37 0.75 -6.56
CA TYR A 387 -20.07 -0.43 -6.04
C TYR A 387 -20.47 -0.24 -4.58
N THR A 388 -19.58 0.31 -3.75
CA THR A 388 -19.87 0.60 -2.34
C THR A 388 -21.00 1.61 -2.19
N LYS A 389 -21.05 2.65 -3.04
CA LYS A 389 -22.16 3.62 -3.07
C LYS A 389 -23.50 3.00 -3.44
N LEU A 390 -23.50 1.96 -4.30
CA LEU A 390 -24.71 1.19 -4.55
C LEU A 390 -25.17 0.50 -3.27
N ASP A 391 -24.24 -0.13 -2.54
CA ASP A 391 -24.49 -0.84 -1.27
C ASP A 391 -24.94 0.06 -0.12
N GLU A 392 -24.65 1.36 -0.17
CA GLU A 392 -25.22 2.34 0.76
C GLU A 392 -26.71 2.63 0.50
N THR A 393 -27.23 2.25 -0.67
CA THR A 393 -28.59 2.60 -1.10
C THR A 393 -29.58 1.49 -0.72
N PRO A 394 -30.58 1.76 0.15
CA PRO A 394 -31.51 0.74 0.64
C PRO A 394 -32.44 0.16 -0.42
N ILE A 395 -32.60 0.85 -1.55
CA ILE A 395 -33.67 0.63 -2.55
C ILE A 395 -33.62 -0.80 -3.10
N TYR A 396 -32.46 -1.26 -3.54
CA TYR A 396 -32.37 -2.56 -4.22
C TYR A 396 -32.51 -3.73 -3.24
N TYR A 397 -31.95 -3.62 -2.03
CA TYR A 397 -32.17 -4.59 -0.96
C TYR A 397 -33.65 -4.64 -0.57
N ALA A 398 -34.29 -3.48 -0.39
CA ALA A 398 -35.68 -3.38 0.02
C ALA A 398 -36.62 -3.94 -1.04
N VAL A 399 -36.38 -3.69 -2.34
CA VAL A 399 -37.18 -4.23 -3.44
C VAL A 399 -37.13 -5.75 -3.47
N ILE A 400 -35.95 -6.35 -3.36
CA ILE A 400 -35.79 -7.81 -3.36
C ILE A 400 -36.40 -8.41 -2.09
N ALA A 401 -36.06 -7.83 -0.94
CA ALA A 401 -36.54 -8.28 0.35
C ALA A 401 -38.05 -8.19 0.46
N LEU A 402 -38.72 -7.16 -0.09
CA LEU A 402 -40.17 -6.98 -0.01
C LEU A 402 -40.93 -7.65 -1.16
N HIS A 403 -40.22 -8.28 -2.11
CA HIS A 403 -40.83 -8.98 -3.23
C HIS A 403 -41.43 -10.31 -2.74
N PRO A 404 -42.72 -10.60 -2.98
CA PRO A 404 -43.39 -11.78 -2.46
C PRO A 404 -42.75 -13.10 -2.89
N ALA A 405 -42.21 -13.17 -4.12
CA ALA A 405 -41.57 -14.36 -4.66
C ALA A 405 -40.08 -14.55 -4.30
N PHE A 406 -39.36 -13.47 -3.91
CA PHE A 406 -37.91 -13.54 -3.67
C PHE A 406 -37.57 -13.48 -2.18
N ARG A 407 -38.13 -12.49 -1.48
CA ARG A 407 -37.94 -12.26 -0.04
C ARG A 407 -36.44 -12.27 0.36
N TRP A 408 -36.14 -12.60 1.62
CA TRP A 408 -34.74 -12.68 2.09
C TRP A 408 -34.05 -13.96 1.64
N GLU A 409 -34.82 -15.01 1.39
CA GLU A 409 -34.37 -16.32 0.93
C GLU A 409 -33.57 -16.24 -0.37
N TYR A 410 -33.97 -15.35 -1.29
CA TYR A 410 -33.22 -15.11 -2.52
C TYR A 410 -31.81 -14.57 -2.26
N LEU A 411 -31.67 -13.60 -1.36
CA LEU A 411 -30.37 -13.02 -0.99
C LEU A 411 -29.52 -14.03 -0.21
N GLU A 412 -30.14 -14.82 0.67
CA GLU A 412 -29.45 -15.89 1.42
C GLU A 412 -28.90 -16.98 0.51
N MET A 413 -29.62 -17.32 -0.56
CA MET A 413 -29.15 -18.28 -1.56
C MET A 413 -28.02 -17.69 -2.42
N ARG A 414 -28.16 -16.44 -2.88
CA ARG A 414 -27.19 -15.81 -3.79
C ARG A 414 -25.91 -15.34 -3.10
N TRP A 415 -25.99 -14.97 -1.81
CA TRP A 415 -24.87 -14.50 -1.00
C TRP A 415 -24.50 -15.47 0.12
N HIS A 416 -24.66 -16.78 -0.12
CA HIS A 416 -24.40 -17.81 0.89
C HIS A 416 -22.96 -17.82 1.44
N GLU A 417 -21.98 -17.38 0.63
CA GLU A 417 -20.56 -17.23 1.03
C GLU A 417 -20.28 -15.94 1.82
N HIS A 418 -21.20 -14.96 1.79
CA HIS A 418 -21.04 -13.61 2.36
C HIS A 418 -22.18 -13.26 3.32
N ARG A 419 -22.23 -13.94 4.48
CA ARG A 419 -23.30 -13.78 5.48
C ARG A 419 -23.32 -12.40 6.14
N GLU A 420 -22.19 -11.73 6.15
CA GLU A 420 -21.99 -10.36 6.62
C GLU A 420 -22.79 -9.35 5.78
N TRP A 421 -22.88 -9.53 4.46
CA TRP A 421 -23.64 -8.64 3.56
C TRP A 421 -25.14 -8.73 3.81
N ILE A 422 -25.64 -9.94 4.04
CA ILE A 422 -27.06 -10.17 4.38
C ILE A 422 -27.39 -9.48 5.71
N SER A 423 -26.49 -9.57 6.68
CA SER A 423 -26.65 -8.93 7.98
C SER A 423 -26.70 -7.41 7.86
N TYR A 424 -25.82 -6.83 7.05
CA TYR A 424 -25.79 -5.40 6.75
C TYR A 424 -27.04 -4.92 6.00
N ALA A 425 -27.45 -5.64 4.95
CA ALA A 425 -28.66 -5.35 4.17
C ALA A 425 -29.92 -5.35 5.04
N ARG A 426 -30.04 -6.31 5.97
CA ARG A 426 -31.17 -6.37 6.93
C ARG A 426 -31.22 -5.15 7.84
N VAL A 427 -30.07 -4.63 8.26
CA VAL A 427 -29.99 -3.39 9.05
C VAL A 427 -30.44 -2.20 8.20
N ILE A 428 -29.90 -2.04 7.00
CA ILE A 428 -30.25 -0.93 6.09
C ILE A 428 -31.75 -0.91 5.77
N VAL A 429 -32.35 -2.04 5.40
CA VAL A 429 -33.78 -2.12 5.06
C VAL A 429 -34.65 -1.82 6.29
N ARG A 430 -34.22 -2.26 7.48
CA ARG A 430 -34.92 -1.95 8.74
C ARG A 430 -34.85 -0.45 9.06
N THR A 431 -33.68 0.17 8.92
CA THR A 431 -33.53 1.62 9.08
C THR A 431 -34.41 2.37 8.09
N ALA A 432 -34.43 1.95 6.81
CA ALA A 432 -35.31 2.56 5.80
C ALA A 432 -36.81 2.41 6.14
N TRP A 433 -37.21 1.29 6.74
CA TRP A 433 -38.58 1.11 7.24
C TRP A 433 -38.89 2.06 8.40
N GLU A 434 -37.98 2.19 9.36
CA GLU A 434 -38.12 3.10 10.50
C GLU A 434 -38.22 4.58 10.05
N ASP A 435 -37.38 4.98 9.08
CA ASP A 435 -37.34 6.32 8.48
C ASP A 435 -38.55 6.62 7.58
N SER A 436 -39.19 5.60 6.99
CA SER A 436 -40.39 5.76 6.14
C SER A 436 -41.63 6.28 6.89
N GLY A 437 -41.51 6.53 8.20
CA GLY A 437 -42.53 7.22 8.97
C GLY A 437 -43.45 6.29 9.76
N ALA A 438 -42.91 5.21 10.33
CA ALA A 438 -43.63 4.37 11.31
C ALA A 438 -44.09 5.13 12.58
N LYS A 439 -43.81 6.43 12.70
CA LYS A 439 -44.29 7.33 13.78
C LYS A 439 -45.22 8.47 13.34
N GLN A 440 -45.69 8.52 12.08
CA GLN A 440 -46.73 9.49 11.70
C GLN A 440 -48.13 8.88 11.80
N THR A 441 -48.88 9.30 12.82
CA THR A 441 -50.33 9.11 12.92
C THR A 441 -51.01 9.76 11.71
N VAL A 442 -51.78 8.98 10.95
CA VAL A 442 -52.65 9.52 9.91
C VAL A 442 -53.80 10.27 10.62
N PRO A 443 -54.16 11.51 10.24
CA PRO A 443 -55.37 12.14 10.74
C PRO A 443 -56.56 11.31 10.28
N ARG A 444 -57.30 10.79 11.25
CA ARG A 444 -58.57 10.10 11.03
C ARG A 444 -59.51 11.06 10.31
N SER A 445 -60.02 10.70 9.13
CA SER A 445 -61.06 11.47 8.46
C SER A 445 -62.28 11.57 9.38
N GLU A 446 -62.78 12.78 9.58
CA GLU A 446 -64.02 13.07 10.28
C GLU A 446 -65.19 12.52 9.45
N ASP A 447 -65.49 11.22 9.53
CA ASP A 447 -66.81 10.70 9.17
C ASP A 447 -67.09 9.25 9.62
N ASP A 448 -66.49 8.80 10.73
CA ASP A 448 -66.90 7.51 11.32
C ASP A 448 -66.90 7.56 12.86
N THR A 449 -67.93 8.21 13.40
CA THR A 449 -68.40 7.94 14.75
C THR A 449 -69.62 7.04 14.68
N ARG A 450 -69.42 5.74 14.99
CA ARG A 450 -70.27 4.90 15.86
C ARG A 450 -69.86 3.43 15.69
N HIS A 451 -69.15 2.90 16.68
CA HIS A 451 -69.51 1.72 17.49
C HIS A 451 -68.29 1.31 18.34
N SER A 452 -68.60 1.02 19.61
CA SER A 452 -67.67 0.79 20.71
C SER A 452 -66.77 -0.45 20.54
N GLY A 453 -65.56 -0.38 21.09
CA GLY A 453 -64.81 -1.58 21.49
C GLY A 453 -63.33 -1.31 21.74
N LYS A 454 -62.95 -1.14 23.01
CA LYS A 454 -61.55 -1.13 23.44
C LYS A 454 -60.83 -2.39 22.93
N ARG A 455 -59.77 -2.22 22.16
CA ARG A 455 -58.65 -3.16 22.08
C ARG A 455 -57.35 -2.36 22.05
N ASP A 456 -56.66 -2.35 23.19
CA ASP A 456 -55.21 -2.17 23.24
C ASP A 456 -54.57 -3.32 22.44
N GLN A 457 -54.38 -3.12 21.14
CA GLN A 457 -53.42 -3.90 20.36
C GLN A 457 -52.15 -3.06 20.32
N LYS A 458 -51.11 -3.49 21.03
CA LYS A 458 -49.72 -3.13 20.71
C LYS A 458 -49.60 -3.18 19.19
N GLU A 459 -49.40 -2.04 18.52
CA GLU A 459 -49.22 -1.97 17.06
C GLU A 459 -48.09 -2.94 16.71
N ALA A 460 -48.43 -4.11 16.19
CA ALA A 460 -47.45 -5.08 15.75
C ALA A 460 -46.73 -4.49 14.53
N ASN A 461 -45.40 -4.59 14.53
CA ASN A 461 -44.57 -4.08 13.45
C ASN A 461 -45.01 -4.74 12.13
N GLU A 462 -45.70 -4.01 11.24
CA GLU A 462 -46.24 -4.55 9.98
C GLU A 462 -45.16 -5.27 9.15
N TYR A 463 -43.92 -4.80 9.24
CA TYR A 463 -42.76 -5.42 8.61
C TYR A 463 -42.45 -6.81 9.18
N GLU A 464 -42.47 -6.98 10.51
CA GLU A 464 -42.25 -8.29 11.15
C GLU A 464 -43.42 -9.25 10.92
N LEU A 465 -44.63 -8.73 10.87
CA LEU A 465 -45.82 -9.52 10.49
C LEU A 465 -45.74 -10.00 9.04
N TRP A 466 -45.24 -9.17 8.12
CA TRP A 466 -45.07 -9.57 6.72
C TRP A 466 -43.94 -10.60 6.54
N LEU A 467 -42.85 -10.49 7.30
CA LEU A 467 -41.78 -11.49 7.31
C LEU A 467 -42.25 -12.88 7.76
N SER A 468 -43.25 -12.94 8.64
CA SER A 468 -43.80 -14.20 9.17
C SER A 468 -45.01 -14.72 8.39
N ASP A 469 -45.68 -13.86 7.62
CA ASP A 469 -46.86 -14.22 6.81
C ASP A 469 -46.42 -14.68 5.41
N ILE A 470 -46.24 -15.98 5.24
CA ILE A 470 -45.95 -16.62 3.94
C ILE A 470 -47.23 -17.28 3.43
N CYS A 471 -47.78 -16.77 2.32
CA CYS A 471 -49.00 -17.31 1.72
C CYS A 471 -48.68 -18.30 0.60
N PRO A 472 -49.37 -19.46 0.52
CA PRO A 472 -49.25 -20.36 -0.62
C PRO A 472 -49.64 -19.64 -1.93
N GLY A 473 -48.67 -19.46 -2.84
CA GLY A 473 -48.86 -18.73 -4.11
C GLY A 473 -48.02 -17.45 -4.26
N ASP A 474 -47.39 -16.96 -3.19
CA ASP A 474 -46.50 -15.78 -3.24
C ASP A 474 -45.30 -16.01 -4.18
N GLU A 475 -44.85 -17.26 -4.33
CA GLU A 475 -43.76 -17.70 -5.21
C GLU A 475 -44.04 -17.49 -6.71
N ASN A 476 -45.32 -17.36 -7.11
CA ASN A 476 -45.75 -17.21 -8.51
C ASN A 476 -46.11 -15.77 -8.89
N VAL A 477 -45.83 -14.80 -8.02
CA VAL A 477 -46.15 -13.39 -8.27
C VAL A 477 -45.13 -12.77 -9.23
N TYR A 478 -45.58 -12.45 -10.44
CA TYR A 478 -44.76 -11.81 -11.48
C TYR A 478 -44.82 -10.27 -11.45
N ASP A 479 -45.95 -9.70 -11.02
CA ASP A 479 -46.12 -8.25 -10.85
C ASP A 479 -46.26 -7.88 -9.36
N PRO A 480 -45.14 -7.47 -8.72
CA PRO A 480 -45.15 -7.14 -7.30
C PRO A 480 -45.93 -5.85 -7.00
N VAL A 481 -46.09 -4.93 -7.97
CA VAL A 481 -46.81 -3.66 -7.77
C VAL A 481 -48.31 -3.93 -7.64
N THR A 482 -48.87 -4.73 -8.55
CA THR A 482 -50.29 -5.11 -8.50
C THR A 482 -50.60 -5.95 -7.25
N TYR A 483 -49.72 -6.90 -6.91
CA TYR A 483 -49.83 -7.67 -5.67
C TYR A 483 -49.86 -6.75 -4.43
N ARG A 484 -48.92 -5.79 -4.36
CA ARG A 484 -48.82 -4.86 -3.22
C ARG A 484 -50.02 -3.94 -3.12
N TYR A 485 -50.58 -3.51 -4.24
CA TYR A 485 -51.81 -2.71 -4.27
C TYR A 485 -53.00 -3.48 -3.69
N GLY A 486 -53.09 -4.81 -3.92
CA GLY A 486 -54.11 -5.67 -3.31
C GLY A 486 -53.96 -5.82 -1.79
N GLN A 487 -52.72 -5.81 -1.28
CA GLN A 487 -52.41 -5.96 0.15
C GLN A 487 -52.48 -4.65 0.95
N ARG A 488 -52.85 -3.53 0.33
CA ARG A 488 -52.91 -2.19 0.98
C ARG A 488 -53.84 -2.11 2.20
N ILE A 489 -54.87 -2.95 2.26
CA ILE A 489 -55.80 -3.00 3.39
C ILE A 489 -55.17 -3.77 4.56
N ARG A 490 -54.40 -4.82 4.25
CA ARG A 490 -53.78 -5.71 5.24
C ARG A 490 -52.50 -5.13 5.82
N TYR A 491 -51.71 -4.43 5.00
CA TYR A 491 -50.42 -3.84 5.36
C TYR A 491 -50.31 -2.40 4.82
N PRO A 492 -51.04 -1.43 5.38
CA PRO A 492 -51.14 -0.09 4.80
C PRO A 492 -49.82 0.69 4.80
N ARG A 493 -49.04 0.64 5.89
CA ARG A 493 -47.76 1.37 5.99
C ARG A 493 -46.69 0.69 5.16
N LEU A 494 -46.60 -0.64 5.26
CA LEU A 494 -45.62 -1.40 4.49
C LEU A 494 -45.91 -1.33 2.98
N SER A 495 -47.17 -1.34 2.56
CA SER A 495 -47.52 -1.22 1.13
C SER A 495 -47.15 0.14 0.54
N ARG A 496 -47.21 1.20 1.35
CA ARG A 496 -46.75 2.52 0.92
C ARG A 496 -45.24 2.54 0.69
N MET A 497 -44.46 2.10 1.67
CA MET A 497 -43.00 2.00 1.54
C MET A 497 -42.61 1.11 0.35
N THR A 498 -43.22 -0.06 0.22
CA THR A 498 -42.90 -0.99 -0.88
C THR A 498 -43.25 -0.40 -2.25
N LEU A 499 -44.39 0.29 -2.40
CA LEU A 499 -44.74 0.96 -3.66
C LEU A 499 -43.80 2.13 -3.97
N ASP A 500 -43.41 2.90 -2.95
CA ASP A 500 -42.45 4.00 -3.09
C ASP A 500 -41.09 3.49 -3.60
N PHE A 501 -40.66 2.28 -3.21
CA PHE A 501 -39.44 1.66 -3.74
C PHE A 501 -39.61 0.96 -5.09
N LEU A 502 -40.67 0.15 -5.27
CA LEU A 502 -40.90 -0.61 -6.51
C LEU A 502 -41.19 0.26 -7.73
N THR A 503 -41.66 1.49 -7.51
CA THR A 503 -41.96 2.43 -8.59
C THR A 503 -40.76 3.31 -9.00
N ILE A 504 -39.63 3.19 -8.29
CA ILE A 504 -38.38 3.85 -8.67
C ILE A 504 -37.89 3.19 -9.96
N GLN A 505 -37.79 3.98 -11.04
CA GLN A 505 -37.24 3.48 -12.29
C GLN A 505 -35.79 3.05 -12.08
N ALA A 506 -35.45 1.85 -12.53
CA ALA A 506 -34.07 1.40 -12.63
C ALA A 506 -33.34 2.27 -13.67
N MET A 507 -32.69 3.32 -13.18
CA MET A 507 -31.79 4.15 -13.97
C MET A 507 -30.36 3.89 -13.51
N PRO A 508 -29.38 3.81 -14.43
CA PRO A 508 -27.98 3.90 -14.04
C PRO A 508 -27.80 5.22 -13.27
N ALA A 509 -27.12 5.14 -12.12
CA ALA A 509 -27.18 6.12 -11.04
C ALA A 509 -26.98 7.59 -11.43
N GLU A 510 -27.22 8.49 -10.48
CA GLU A 510 -26.87 9.92 -10.46
C GLU A 510 -25.46 10.24 -11.01
N CYS A 511 -24.56 9.26 -11.00
CA CYS A 511 -23.25 9.27 -11.63
C CYS A 511 -23.30 9.43 -13.16
N GLU A 512 -24.21 8.76 -13.89
CA GLU A 512 -24.41 8.98 -15.34
C GLU A 512 -24.97 10.37 -15.62
N ARG A 513 -25.80 10.88 -14.71
CA ARG A 513 -26.34 12.25 -14.77
C ARG A 513 -25.23 13.27 -14.58
N LEU A 514 -24.33 13.04 -13.62
CA LEU A 514 -23.13 13.85 -13.38
C LEU A 514 -22.13 13.73 -14.54
N PHE A 515 -21.92 12.54 -15.11
CA PHE A 515 -20.99 12.34 -16.23
C PHE A 515 -21.52 12.92 -17.54
N SER A 516 -22.82 12.78 -17.82
CA SER A 516 -23.49 13.44 -18.94
C SER A 516 -23.58 14.95 -18.75
N ALA A 517 -23.88 15.44 -17.54
CA ALA A 517 -23.93 16.88 -17.28
C ALA A 517 -22.53 17.51 -17.37
N VAL A 518 -21.51 16.88 -16.79
CA VAL A 518 -20.12 17.37 -16.83
C VAL A 518 -19.52 17.18 -18.23
N GLY A 519 -19.85 16.09 -18.94
CA GLY A 519 -19.48 15.88 -20.34
C GLY A 519 -20.15 16.88 -21.29
N GLN A 520 -21.41 17.27 -21.02
CA GLN A 520 -22.06 18.36 -21.75
C GLN A 520 -21.49 19.73 -21.39
N MET A 521 -21.12 19.95 -20.12
CA MET A 521 -20.48 21.19 -19.63
C MET A 521 -19.05 21.39 -20.16
N GLY A 522 -18.31 20.31 -20.40
CA GLY A 522 -16.89 20.36 -20.78
C GLY A 522 -16.62 20.75 -22.24
N THR A 523 -17.41 20.28 -23.21
CA THR A 523 -17.01 20.41 -24.63
C THR A 523 -18.12 20.61 -25.67
N ALA A 524 -19.37 20.93 -25.31
CA ALA A 524 -20.37 21.27 -26.35
C ALA A 524 -21.45 22.30 -25.99
N THR A 525 -21.77 22.54 -24.71
CA THR A 525 -22.90 23.43 -24.35
C THR A 525 -22.52 24.78 -23.75
N HIS A 526 -21.31 24.97 -23.21
CA HIS A 526 -20.93 26.26 -22.57
C HIS A 526 -20.86 27.45 -23.56
N THR A 527 -20.75 27.19 -24.87
CA THR A 527 -20.76 28.20 -25.92
C THR A 527 -22.17 28.56 -26.43
N ARG A 528 -23.25 27.97 -25.88
CA ARG A 528 -24.62 28.16 -26.40
C ARG A 528 -25.71 28.43 -25.35
N VAL A 529 -25.38 28.61 -24.07
CA VAL A 529 -26.41 28.89 -23.06
C VAL A 529 -26.70 30.40 -22.99
N ASP A 530 -27.91 30.78 -23.41
CA ASP A 530 -28.45 32.13 -23.27
C ASP A 530 -29.04 32.36 -21.85
N ALA A 531 -29.01 33.60 -21.38
CA ALA A 531 -29.35 33.98 -19.99
C ALA A 531 -30.77 33.52 -19.56
N ASN A 532 -31.72 33.49 -20.50
CA ASN A 532 -33.09 33.00 -20.26
C ASN A 532 -33.13 31.51 -19.87
N THR A 533 -32.17 30.70 -20.32
CA THR A 533 -32.11 29.27 -20.00
C THR A 533 -31.65 29.04 -18.55
N ILE A 534 -30.77 29.92 -18.06
CA ILE A 534 -30.30 29.91 -16.67
C ILE A 534 -31.45 30.34 -15.74
N GLU A 535 -32.24 31.34 -16.14
CA GLU A 535 -33.40 31.81 -15.39
C GLU A 535 -34.50 30.74 -15.27
N LEU A 536 -34.84 30.06 -16.37
CA LEU A 536 -35.81 28.94 -16.38
C LEU A 536 -35.39 27.76 -15.48
N CYS A 537 -34.09 27.46 -15.42
CA CYS A 537 -33.54 26.43 -14.53
C CYS A 537 -33.58 26.84 -13.04
N GLN A 538 -33.47 28.13 -12.74
CA GLN A 538 -33.60 28.64 -11.36
C GLN A 538 -35.06 28.71 -10.90
N VAL A 539 -35.99 29.05 -11.81
CA VAL A 539 -37.43 29.07 -11.53
C VAL A 539 -37.97 27.65 -11.28
N THR A 540 -37.52 26.65 -12.03
CA THR A 540 -37.92 25.24 -11.82
C THR A 540 -37.37 24.65 -10.52
N LYS A 541 -36.18 25.07 -10.07
CA LYS A 541 -35.64 24.71 -8.75
C LYS A 541 -36.44 25.30 -7.59
N SER A 542 -37.05 26.46 -7.77
CA SER A 542 -37.75 27.21 -6.71
C SER A 542 -39.26 26.96 -6.66
N SER A 543 -39.87 26.35 -7.67
CA SER A 543 -41.33 26.16 -7.78
C SER A 543 -41.84 24.76 -7.37
N GLY A 544 -40.98 23.90 -6.84
CA GLY A 544 -41.32 22.53 -6.41
C GLY A 544 -42.00 22.38 -5.04
N TYR A 545 -42.53 23.44 -4.41
CA TYR A 545 -43.26 23.36 -3.13
C TYR A 545 -44.32 24.47 -2.98
N ARG A 546 -45.55 24.23 -3.46
CA ARG A 546 -46.83 24.52 -2.75
C ARG A 546 -48.05 24.19 -3.61
N ARG A 547 -48.94 23.36 -3.05
CA ARG A 547 -50.26 22.99 -3.58
C ARG A 547 -51.26 24.16 -3.53
N GLN A 548 -52.11 24.17 -4.56
CA GLN A 548 -53.54 24.54 -4.62
C GLN A 548 -54.04 25.82 -3.90
N GLY A 549 -54.52 26.75 -4.72
CA GLY A 549 -55.50 27.76 -4.31
C GLY A 549 -55.83 28.73 -5.44
N SER A 550 -57.08 28.69 -5.92
CA SER A 550 -57.77 29.74 -6.69
C SER A 550 -57.27 30.09 -8.10
N TYR A 551 -57.89 29.46 -9.11
CA TYR A 551 -58.05 30.05 -10.44
C TYR A 551 -59.41 30.74 -10.52
N SER A 552 -59.43 32.04 -10.86
CA SER A 552 -60.57 32.67 -11.52
C SER A 552 -60.09 33.78 -12.47
N ASN A 553 -60.28 33.53 -13.77
CA ASN A 553 -60.55 34.47 -14.87
C ASN A 553 -59.85 35.85 -14.90
N SER A 554 -59.14 36.14 -16.00
CA SER A 554 -59.78 36.70 -17.20
C SER A 554 -58.77 37.11 -18.30
N ASN A 555 -59.12 36.75 -19.54
CA ASN A 555 -58.84 37.38 -20.84
C ASN A 555 -57.87 38.56 -20.91
N SER A 556 -56.91 38.50 -21.87
CA SER A 556 -57.14 39.03 -23.23
C SER A 556 -55.90 38.91 -24.14
N ARG A 557 -56.14 38.37 -25.37
CA ARG A 557 -55.61 38.75 -26.71
C ARG A 557 -54.38 39.69 -26.68
N GLY A 558 -53.23 39.41 -27.29
CA GLY A 558 -52.93 38.75 -28.55
C GLY A 558 -52.15 39.73 -29.45
N ASN A 559 -50.95 39.39 -29.90
CA ASN A 559 -50.48 39.66 -31.25
C ASN A 559 -49.10 39.04 -31.55
N ARG A 560 -48.95 38.67 -32.80
CA ARG A 560 -47.86 37.91 -33.44
C ARG A 560 -47.07 38.90 -34.35
N PRO A 561 -46.10 38.47 -35.20
CA PRO A 561 -44.66 38.59 -34.99
C PRO A 561 -43.94 39.39 -36.12
N GLY A 562 -42.60 39.49 -36.06
CA GLY A 562 -41.78 40.08 -37.14
C GLY A 562 -40.44 39.35 -37.34
N MET A 563 -40.34 38.61 -38.45
CA MET A 563 -39.15 37.98 -39.03
C MET A 563 -38.34 38.99 -39.85
N THR A 564 -37.01 38.90 -39.85
CA THR A 564 -36.16 39.28 -41.01
C THR A 564 -34.88 38.45 -41.11
N ARG A 565 -34.41 38.29 -42.34
CA ARG A 565 -33.60 37.21 -42.95
C ARG A 565 -32.13 37.61 -43.20
N SER A 566 -31.27 36.57 -43.24
CA SER A 566 -30.02 36.43 -44.04
C SER A 566 -28.79 37.26 -43.59
N ARG A 567 -27.52 36.81 -43.73
CA ARG A 567 -26.85 36.19 -44.89
C ARG A 567 -25.55 35.47 -44.49
N MET A 568 -25.13 34.51 -45.31
CA MET A 568 -23.85 33.78 -45.29
C MET A 568 -22.62 34.66 -45.54
N GLY A 569 -21.45 34.19 -45.06
CA GLY A 569 -20.12 34.60 -45.53
C GLY A 569 -19.06 33.55 -45.16
N ASN A 570 -18.59 32.80 -46.17
CA ASN A 570 -17.45 31.89 -46.14
C ASN A 570 -16.14 32.69 -46.32
N SER A 571 -15.07 32.30 -45.63
CA SER A 571 -13.69 32.54 -46.07
C SER A 571 -12.75 31.47 -45.48
N ASN A 572 -12.05 30.78 -46.38
CA ASN A 572 -11.06 29.73 -46.15
C ASN A 572 -9.67 30.27 -45.74
N LEU A 573 -8.77 29.30 -45.47
CA LEU A 573 -7.28 29.30 -45.59
C LEU A 573 -6.55 29.72 -44.30
N GLU A 574 -5.96 28.75 -43.58
CA GLU A 574 -4.60 28.14 -43.75
C GLU A 574 -3.56 28.89 -42.92
N ASP A 575 -3.11 28.27 -41.83
CA ASP A 575 -1.72 27.86 -41.56
C ASP A 575 -1.67 26.94 -40.31
#